data_AF-A0A3E3ICN3-F1
#
_entry.id   AF-A0A3E3ICN3-F1
#
_cell.length_a   1.000
_cell.length_b   1.000
_cell.length_c   1.000
_cell.angle_alpha   90.00
_cell.angle_beta   90.00
_cell.angle_gamma   90.00
#
_symmetry.space_group_name_H-M   'P 1'
#
loop_
_entity.id
_entity.type
_entity.pdbx_description
1 polymer ?
#
loop_
_entity_poly.entity_id
_entity_poly.type
_entity_poly.pdbx_seq_one_letter_code
_entity_poly.pdbx_strand_id
1 'polypeptide(L)'
;MICYDAGIIFNFTYYLLVYIYINSVGGNATFLLNIPPTREGIFHENDVKRLEEMGDYLKAVFARNLLEEAGICVDSWEEGYDIEAVRRDNYEQFFKTEDGIRSADIKVSFPHPVSVSHVVLKENIRMSQRIEGFEIMDDKGHVLYQGSTVGYKKIAVFPRTAVKELHIHITDARVCPTLAFLGIY
;
A
#
# COMPACT_ATOMS: atom_id res chain seq x y z
N MET A 1 24.14 14.42 31.53
CA MET A 1 25.46 13.99 31.04
C MET A 1 25.43 12.48 30.94
N ILE A 2 25.04 11.96 29.77
CA ILE A 2 24.95 10.53 29.50
C ILE A 2 26.08 10.24 28.53
N CYS A 3 27.04 9.44 28.97
CA CYS A 3 28.23 9.10 28.19
C CYS A 3 27.84 8.22 26.99
N TYR A 4 28.28 8.64 25.81
CA TYR A 4 28.39 7.83 24.60
C TYR A 4 29.68 7.03 24.69
N ASP A 5 29.60 5.69 24.68
CA ASP A 5 30.60 4.83 24.03
C ASP A 5 30.15 3.36 23.99
N ALA A 6 30.62 2.67 22.95
CA ALA A 6 30.45 1.25 22.60
C ALA A 6 29.17 0.85 21.82
N GLY A 7 29.30 0.86 20.49
CA GLY A 7 28.74 -0.12 19.55
C GLY A 7 27.36 -0.70 19.86
N ILE A 8 26.31 0.05 19.52
CA ILE A 8 24.97 -0.52 19.37
C ILE A 8 24.99 -1.33 18.07
N ILE A 9 25.19 -2.65 18.18
CA ILE A 9 24.65 -3.57 17.18
C ILE A 9 23.14 -3.41 17.30
N PHE A 10 22.54 -2.68 16.38
CA PHE A 10 21.09 -2.59 16.30
C PHE A 10 20.55 -3.99 15.99
N ASN A 11 20.11 -4.71 17.00
CA ASN A 11 19.51 -6.04 16.85
C ASN A 11 18.07 -5.90 16.35
N PHE A 12 17.89 -5.25 15.19
CA PHE A 12 16.62 -5.20 14.51
C PHE A 12 16.31 -6.60 13.99
N THR A 13 15.15 -7.14 14.37
CA THR A 13 14.57 -8.25 13.61
C THR A 13 14.13 -7.69 12.26
N TYR A 14 14.13 -8.51 11.21
CA TYR A 14 13.66 -8.06 9.89
C TYR A 14 12.20 -7.55 9.94
N TYR A 15 11.39 -8.06 10.89
CA TYR A 15 10.04 -7.57 11.15
C TYR A 15 9.98 -6.08 11.49
N LEU A 16 10.92 -5.55 12.27
CA LEU A 16 10.95 -4.12 12.60
C LEU A 16 11.31 -3.29 11.35
N LEU A 17 12.20 -3.81 10.49
CA LEU A 17 12.55 -3.14 9.24
C LEU A 17 11.37 -3.11 8.26
N VAL A 18 10.63 -4.21 8.14
CA VAL A 18 9.37 -4.29 7.40
C VAL A 18 8.35 -3.30 7.99
N TYR A 19 8.18 -3.26 9.31
CA TYR A 19 7.27 -2.33 9.96
C TYR A 19 7.61 -0.87 9.62
N ILE A 20 8.88 -0.48 9.69
CA ILE A 20 9.32 0.88 9.33
C ILE A 20 9.07 1.16 7.84
N TYR A 21 9.33 0.19 6.96
CA TYR A 21 9.06 0.32 5.53
C TYR A 21 7.57 0.54 5.24
N ILE A 22 6.69 -0.26 5.84
CA ILE A 22 5.24 -0.12 5.67
C ILE A 22 4.75 1.24 6.20
N ASN A 23 5.29 1.72 7.32
CA ASN A 23 4.92 3.00 7.89
C ASN A 23 5.61 4.21 7.24
N SER A 24 6.60 3.99 6.35
CA SER A 24 7.22 5.05 5.54
C SER A 24 6.75 4.96 4.09
N VAL A 25 7.28 4.03 3.30
CA VAL A 25 6.88 3.82 1.88
C VAL A 25 5.39 3.55 1.74
N GLY A 26 4.83 2.72 2.62
CA GLY A 26 3.38 2.46 2.66
C GLY A 26 2.58 3.57 3.35
N GLY A 27 3.23 4.62 3.84
CA GLY A 27 2.61 5.78 4.49
C GLY A 27 2.85 7.09 3.72
N ASN A 28 3.04 7.02 2.39
CA ASN A 28 3.31 8.18 1.54
C ASN A 28 4.62 8.95 1.89
N ALA A 29 5.67 8.25 2.32
CA ALA A 29 6.98 8.82 2.61
C ALA A 29 8.12 8.02 1.97
N THR A 30 9.31 8.63 1.89
CA THR A 30 10.53 7.93 1.44
C THR A 30 11.16 7.15 2.60
N PHE A 31 11.59 5.92 2.34
CA PHE A 31 12.39 5.15 3.29
C PHE A 31 13.88 5.35 3.03
N LEU A 32 14.50 6.25 3.79
CA LEU A 32 15.94 6.50 3.77
C LEU A 32 16.61 5.77 4.94
N LEU A 33 17.19 4.60 4.66
CA LEU A 33 17.84 3.77 5.67
C LEU A 33 19.36 3.97 5.62
N ASN A 34 19.93 4.39 6.75
CA ASN A 34 21.39 4.46 6.90
C ASN A 34 21.94 3.10 7.35
N ILE A 35 22.99 2.62 6.67
CA ILE A 35 23.68 1.37 7.00
C ILE A 35 25.17 1.68 7.13
N PRO A 36 25.68 1.87 8.36
CA PRO A 36 27.06 2.25 8.56
C PRO A 36 28.01 1.07 8.28
N PRO A 37 29.15 1.28 7.62
CA PRO A 37 30.17 0.26 7.53
C PRO A 37 30.84 0.02 8.89
N THR A 38 31.44 -1.15 9.07
CA THR A 38 32.32 -1.47 10.19
C THR A 38 33.64 -0.70 10.09
N ARG A 39 34.52 -0.85 11.09
CA ARG A 39 35.86 -0.22 11.10
C ARG A 39 36.73 -0.68 9.93
N GLU A 40 36.48 -1.88 9.44
CA GLU A 40 37.14 -2.51 8.30
C GLU A 40 36.57 -2.02 6.95
N GLY A 41 35.55 -1.15 6.97
CA GLY A 41 34.96 -0.56 5.77
C GLY A 41 33.96 -1.46 5.04
N ILE A 42 33.49 -2.54 5.67
CA ILE A 42 32.51 -3.48 5.10
C ILE A 42 31.17 -3.40 5.85
N PHE A 43 30.08 -3.88 5.25
CA PHE A 43 28.83 -4.03 6.01
C PHE A 43 28.91 -5.23 6.94
N HIS A 44 28.31 -5.11 8.12
CA HIS A 44 28.26 -6.20 9.09
C HIS A 44 27.34 -7.31 8.56
N GLU A 45 27.73 -8.58 8.73
CA GLU A 45 26.98 -9.75 8.23
C GLU A 45 25.52 -9.79 8.71
N ASN A 46 25.27 -9.40 9.96
CA ASN A 46 23.93 -9.26 10.51
C ASN A 46 23.08 -8.24 9.74
N ASP A 47 23.63 -7.07 9.37
CA ASP A 47 22.88 -6.06 8.63
C ASP A 47 22.52 -6.57 7.23
N VAL A 48 23.49 -7.18 6.55
CA VAL A 48 23.27 -7.83 5.24
C VAL A 48 22.15 -8.86 5.35
N LYS A 49 22.24 -9.77 6.33
CA LYS A 49 21.23 -10.80 6.56
C LYS A 49 19.83 -10.22 6.81
N ARG A 50 19.70 -9.17 7.63
CA ARG A 50 18.39 -8.56 7.90
C ARG A 50 17.78 -7.90 6.67
N LEU A 51 18.60 -7.28 5.83
CA LEU A 51 18.15 -6.69 4.56
C LEU A 51 17.72 -7.75 3.57
N GLU A 52 18.44 -8.87 3.49
CA GLU A 52 18.05 -10.03 2.68
C GLU A 52 16.71 -10.60 3.16
N GLU A 53 16.57 -10.86 4.48
CA GLU A 53 15.32 -11.33 5.09
C GLU A 53 14.14 -10.39 4.79
N MET A 54 14.33 -9.08 4.93
CA MET A 54 13.31 -8.09 4.58
C MET A 54 12.99 -8.12 3.08
N GLY A 55 14.01 -8.18 2.22
CA GLY A 55 13.86 -8.21 0.77
C GLY A 55 13.05 -9.43 0.31
N ASP A 56 13.37 -10.60 0.86
CA ASP A 56 12.66 -11.85 0.56
C ASP A 56 11.23 -11.82 1.07
N TYR A 57 11.01 -11.26 2.27
CA TYR A 57 9.65 -11.05 2.79
C TYR A 57 8.82 -10.18 1.85
N LEU A 58 9.33 -9.01 1.43
CA LEU A 58 8.61 -8.09 0.56
C LEU A 58 8.34 -8.71 -0.82
N LYS A 59 9.32 -9.40 -1.40
CA LYS A 59 9.13 -10.13 -2.67
C LYS A 59 8.04 -11.18 -2.55
N ALA A 60 8.00 -11.93 -1.46
CA ALA A 60 7.00 -12.97 -1.24
C ALA A 60 5.59 -12.38 -1.07
N VAL A 61 5.44 -11.30 -0.29
CA VAL A 61 4.16 -10.62 -0.07
C VAL A 61 3.60 -10.05 -1.38
N PHE A 62 4.42 -9.36 -2.17
CA PHE A 62 3.97 -8.67 -3.38
C PHE A 62 4.13 -9.49 -4.67
N ALA A 63 4.37 -10.80 -4.56
CA ALA A 63 4.66 -11.68 -5.71
C ALA A 63 3.48 -11.86 -6.67
N ARG A 64 2.25 -11.86 -6.15
CA ARG A 64 1.03 -12.10 -6.94
C ARG A 64 -0.02 -11.05 -6.59
N ASN A 65 -0.34 -10.19 -7.55
CA ASN A 65 -1.45 -9.25 -7.42
C ASN A 65 -2.77 -9.97 -7.75
N LEU A 66 -3.56 -10.26 -6.73
CA LEU A 66 -4.85 -10.95 -6.87
C LEU A 66 -5.88 -10.16 -7.70
N LEU A 67 -5.67 -8.85 -7.88
CA LEU A 67 -6.55 -8.04 -8.72
C LEU A 67 -6.49 -8.49 -10.19
N GLU A 68 -5.35 -9.00 -10.69
CA GLU A 68 -5.17 -9.39 -12.11
C GLU A 68 -6.19 -10.41 -12.60
N GLU A 69 -6.68 -11.27 -11.70
CA GLU A 69 -7.65 -12.34 -12.00
C GLU A 69 -9.06 -11.99 -11.48
N ALA A 70 -9.23 -10.85 -10.82
CA ALA A 70 -10.48 -10.44 -10.19
C ALA A 70 -11.29 -9.49 -11.08
N GLY A 71 -12.62 -9.56 -10.96
CA GLY A 71 -13.50 -8.52 -11.46
C GLY A 71 -13.41 -7.28 -10.57
N ILE A 72 -13.51 -6.09 -11.16
CA ILE A 72 -13.58 -4.81 -10.44
C ILE A 72 -14.70 -3.96 -11.03
N CYS A 73 -15.45 -3.28 -10.16
CA CYS A 73 -16.40 -2.26 -10.57
C CYS A 73 -16.39 -1.09 -9.58
N VAL A 74 -16.96 0.03 -10.01
CA VAL A 74 -17.13 1.25 -9.21
C VAL A 74 -18.51 1.84 -9.46
N ASP A 75 -19.04 2.57 -8.50
CA ASP A 75 -20.35 3.20 -8.55
C ASP A 75 -20.44 4.37 -9.55
N SER A 76 -19.37 5.15 -9.70
CA SER A 76 -19.30 6.28 -10.63
C SER A 76 -17.88 6.52 -11.16
N TRP A 77 -17.78 7.11 -12.35
CA TRP A 77 -16.51 7.53 -12.97
C TRP A 77 -16.75 8.65 -14.01
N GLU A 78 -15.72 9.42 -14.33
CA GLU A 78 -15.73 10.37 -15.46
C GLU A 78 -15.44 9.63 -16.78
N GLU A 79 -16.11 10.01 -17.87
CA GLU A 79 -15.91 9.39 -19.19
C GLU A 79 -14.41 9.38 -19.58
N GLY A 80 -13.87 8.19 -19.86
CA GLY A 80 -12.45 7.98 -20.18
C GLY A 80 -11.54 7.69 -18.99
N TYR A 81 -12.04 7.71 -17.75
CA TYR A 81 -11.29 7.42 -16.51
C TYR A 81 -11.90 6.26 -15.71
N ASP A 82 -12.19 5.16 -16.41
CA ASP A 82 -12.82 3.98 -15.82
C ASP A 82 -11.92 3.26 -14.80
N ILE A 83 -12.54 2.41 -13.99
CA ILE A 83 -11.85 1.73 -12.89
C ILE A 83 -10.82 0.68 -13.34
N GLU A 84 -10.88 0.16 -14.59
CA GLU A 84 -9.90 -0.83 -15.06
C GLU A 84 -8.49 -0.25 -15.20
N ALA A 85 -8.38 1.08 -15.33
CA ALA A 85 -7.12 1.80 -15.43
C ALA A 85 -6.18 1.56 -14.23
N VAL A 86 -6.72 1.25 -13.04
CA VAL A 86 -5.93 1.06 -11.80
C VAL A 86 -5.09 -0.22 -11.79
N ARG A 87 -5.28 -1.13 -12.76
CA ARG A 87 -4.60 -2.43 -12.77
C ARG A 87 -3.11 -2.33 -13.09
N ARG A 88 -2.68 -1.26 -13.76
CA ARG A 88 -1.30 -1.06 -14.18
C ARG A 88 -0.71 0.12 -13.41
N ASP A 89 0.40 -0.09 -12.71
CA ASP A 89 1.06 0.98 -11.96
C ASP A 89 1.73 2.02 -12.89
N ASN A 90 0.94 3.00 -13.35
CA ASN A 90 1.38 4.11 -14.19
C ASN A 90 0.50 5.36 -13.97
N TYR A 91 0.89 6.52 -14.50
CA TYR A 91 0.17 7.79 -14.29
C TYR A 91 -0.59 8.27 -15.52
N GLU A 92 -0.47 7.54 -16.63
CA GLU A 92 -1.04 7.86 -17.93
C GLU A 92 -2.49 7.39 -18.02
N GLN A 93 -2.79 6.23 -17.44
CA GLN A 93 -4.14 5.69 -17.27
C GLN A 93 -4.45 5.63 -15.77
N PHE A 94 -5.56 6.23 -15.35
CA PHE A 94 -5.96 6.27 -13.95
C PHE A 94 -7.49 6.39 -13.84
N PHE A 95 -8.02 5.94 -12.70
CA PHE A 95 -9.41 6.13 -12.34
C PHE A 95 -9.65 7.54 -11.79
N LYS A 96 -10.79 8.13 -12.13
CA LYS A 96 -11.26 9.42 -11.62
C LYS A 96 -12.79 9.48 -11.70
N THR A 97 -13.42 10.10 -10.69
CA THR A 97 -14.83 10.54 -10.76
C THR A 97 -14.92 11.97 -11.27
N GLU A 98 -16.11 12.38 -11.71
CA GLU A 98 -16.35 13.78 -12.09
C GLU A 98 -16.00 14.75 -10.94
N ASP A 99 -15.50 15.93 -11.29
CA ASP A 99 -15.20 16.98 -10.31
C ASP A 99 -16.46 17.32 -9.49
N GLY A 100 -16.34 17.28 -8.16
CA GLY A 100 -17.45 17.47 -7.22
C GLY A 100 -18.01 16.17 -6.64
N ILE A 101 -17.77 15.02 -7.29
CA ILE A 101 -18.06 13.70 -6.72
C ILE A 101 -16.85 13.26 -5.89
N ARG A 102 -16.99 13.30 -4.57
CA ARG A 102 -15.86 13.20 -3.62
C ARG A 102 -15.66 11.82 -2.99
N SER A 103 -16.55 10.89 -3.27
CA SER A 103 -16.51 9.51 -2.79
C SER A 103 -16.49 8.54 -3.97
N ALA A 104 -16.09 7.30 -3.72
CA ALA A 104 -16.21 6.21 -4.68
C ALA A 104 -16.31 4.86 -3.94
N ASP A 105 -17.18 3.99 -4.44
CA ASP A 105 -17.40 2.65 -3.92
C ASP A 105 -16.85 1.62 -4.90
N ILE A 106 -15.64 1.13 -4.61
CA ILE A 106 -14.94 0.16 -5.46
C ILE A 106 -15.19 -1.24 -4.91
N LYS A 107 -15.70 -2.13 -5.75
CA LYS A 107 -15.89 -3.55 -5.41
C LYS A 107 -14.94 -4.43 -6.22
N VAL A 108 -14.21 -5.29 -5.54
CA VAL A 108 -13.37 -6.32 -6.14
C VAL A 108 -13.99 -7.69 -5.86
N SER A 109 -14.26 -8.47 -6.89
CA SER A 109 -14.85 -9.81 -6.78
C SER A 109 -13.89 -10.88 -7.31
N PHE A 110 -13.57 -11.85 -6.46
CA PHE A 110 -12.65 -12.94 -6.80
C PHE A 110 -13.42 -14.15 -7.36
N PRO A 111 -12.86 -14.89 -8.34
CA PRO A 111 -13.50 -16.09 -8.90
C PRO A 111 -13.79 -17.19 -7.87
N HIS A 112 -12.91 -17.30 -6.89
CA HIS A 112 -13.03 -18.19 -5.73
C HIS A 112 -12.56 -17.44 -4.47
N PRO A 113 -12.91 -17.89 -3.26
CA PRO A 113 -12.36 -17.30 -2.04
C PRO A 113 -10.82 -17.26 -2.08
N VAL A 114 -10.26 -16.12 -1.70
CA VAL A 114 -8.81 -15.87 -1.62
C VAL A 114 -8.46 -15.32 -0.24
N SER A 115 -7.18 -15.37 0.10
CA SER A 115 -6.70 -14.83 1.37
C SER A 115 -5.92 -13.55 1.11
N VAL A 116 -6.40 -12.44 1.67
CA VAL A 116 -5.84 -11.09 1.47
C VAL A 116 -5.32 -10.56 2.79
N SER A 117 -4.23 -9.80 2.74
CA SER A 117 -3.62 -9.15 3.92
C SER A 117 -3.08 -7.75 3.64
N HIS A 118 -2.83 -7.42 2.37
CA HIS A 118 -2.30 -6.13 1.96
C HIS A 118 -3.11 -5.56 0.80
N VAL A 119 -3.41 -4.27 0.88
CA VAL A 119 -3.98 -3.50 -0.23
C VAL A 119 -3.09 -2.30 -0.48
N VAL A 120 -2.68 -2.13 -1.72
CA VAL A 120 -1.84 -1.03 -2.17
C VAL A 120 -2.69 -0.05 -2.97
N LEU A 121 -2.77 1.20 -2.51
CA LEU A 121 -3.42 2.28 -3.24
C LEU A 121 -2.37 3.32 -3.64
N LYS A 122 -2.49 3.88 -4.86
CA LYS A 122 -1.69 5.03 -5.31
C LYS A 122 -2.62 6.02 -5.99
N GLU A 123 -2.57 7.28 -5.58
CA GLU A 123 -3.28 8.36 -6.29
C GLU A 123 -2.52 8.75 -7.56
N ASN A 124 -3.20 9.39 -8.51
CA ASN A 124 -2.49 10.09 -9.57
C ASN A 124 -1.96 11.43 -9.04
N ILE A 125 -0.78 11.40 -8.42
CA ILE A 125 -0.18 12.59 -7.81
C ILE A 125 0.15 13.73 -8.80
N ARG A 126 0.13 13.48 -10.13
CA ARG A 126 0.19 14.57 -11.13
C ARG A 126 -1.02 15.49 -11.03
N MET A 127 -2.11 15.02 -10.44
CA MET A 127 -3.33 15.79 -10.15
C MET A 127 -3.39 16.32 -8.70
N SER A 128 -2.26 16.35 -7.98
CA SER A 128 -2.16 16.53 -6.52
C SER A 128 -2.63 15.31 -5.72
N GLN A 129 -2.31 15.27 -4.43
CA GLN A 129 -2.94 14.41 -3.44
C GLN A 129 -4.36 14.92 -3.14
N ARG A 130 -5.35 14.02 -3.14
CA ARG A 130 -6.77 14.35 -3.01
C ARG A 130 -7.51 13.53 -1.96
N ILE A 131 -7.27 12.22 -1.85
CA ILE A 131 -8.02 11.36 -0.91
C ILE A 131 -7.73 11.78 0.54
N GLU A 132 -8.81 11.97 1.31
CA GLU A 132 -8.78 12.38 2.73
C GLU A 132 -9.31 11.28 3.67
N GLY A 133 -10.04 10.30 3.15
CA GLY A 133 -10.49 9.14 3.91
C GLY A 133 -10.87 7.95 3.03
N PHE A 134 -10.61 6.74 3.53
CA PHE A 134 -11.04 5.51 2.91
C PHE A 134 -11.12 4.35 3.91
N GLU A 135 -11.93 3.35 3.56
CA GLU A 135 -12.14 2.11 4.30
C GLU A 135 -12.01 0.90 3.39
N ILE A 136 -11.54 -0.20 3.95
CA ILE A 136 -11.47 -1.51 3.29
C ILE A 136 -12.27 -2.49 4.13
N MET A 137 -13.23 -3.17 3.51
CA MET A 137 -14.15 -4.08 4.17
C MET A 137 -14.19 -5.45 3.49
N ASP A 138 -14.51 -6.48 4.28
CA ASP A 138 -14.78 -7.83 3.79
C ASP A 138 -16.20 -7.95 3.18
N ASP A 139 -16.55 -9.15 2.71
CA ASP A 139 -17.85 -9.51 2.13
C ASP A 139 -19.03 -9.37 3.11
N LYS A 140 -18.75 -9.20 4.40
CA LYS A 140 -19.74 -9.06 5.47
C LYS A 140 -19.86 -7.63 5.96
N GLY A 141 -19.08 -6.70 5.40
CA GLY A 141 -19.04 -5.30 5.83
C GLY A 141 -18.20 -5.05 7.08
N HIS A 142 -17.37 -6.00 7.53
CA HIS A 142 -16.42 -5.71 8.60
C HIS A 142 -15.27 -4.88 8.07
N VAL A 143 -14.97 -3.77 8.74
CA VAL A 143 -13.82 -2.92 8.42
C VAL A 143 -12.53 -3.67 8.77
N LEU A 144 -11.75 -3.97 7.74
CA LEU A 144 -10.41 -4.57 7.84
C LEU A 144 -9.34 -3.49 8.03
N TYR A 145 -9.53 -2.32 7.43
CA TYR A 145 -8.60 -1.20 7.50
C TYR A 145 -9.33 0.13 7.28
N GLN A 146 -8.91 1.16 8.01
CA GLN A 146 -9.36 2.55 7.82
C GLN A 146 -8.14 3.46 7.69
N GLY A 147 -8.18 4.41 6.75
CA GLY A 147 -7.11 5.36 6.52
C GLY A 147 -7.63 6.73 6.13
N SER A 148 -6.76 7.74 6.25
CA SER A 148 -7.03 9.09 5.78
C SER A 148 -6.46 9.28 4.36
N THR A 149 -5.17 9.56 4.28
CA THR A 149 -4.50 9.92 3.03
C THR A 149 -3.89 8.72 2.30
N VAL A 150 -3.88 8.78 0.97
CA VAL A 150 -3.20 7.80 0.11
C VAL A 150 -1.88 8.34 -0.45
N GLY A 151 -1.94 9.43 -1.22
CA GLY A 151 -0.78 10.05 -1.87
C GLY A 151 -0.07 9.16 -2.89
N TYR A 152 1.26 9.23 -2.94
CA TYR A 152 2.08 8.47 -3.89
C TYR A 152 1.91 6.95 -3.71
N LYS A 153 1.83 6.48 -2.47
CA LYS A 153 1.63 5.06 -2.14
C LYS A 153 1.15 4.89 -0.70
N LYS A 154 0.10 4.10 -0.56
CA LYS A 154 -0.45 3.61 0.71
C LYS A 154 -0.45 2.08 0.69
N ILE A 155 0.10 1.45 1.73
CA ILE A 155 -0.01 0.01 1.93
C ILE A 155 -0.87 -0.20 3.18
N ALA A 156 -2.13 -0.55 2.98
CA ALA A 156 -3.03 -0.96 4.04
C ALA A 156 -2.73 -2.41 4.41
N VAL A 157 -2.36 -2.65 5.67
CA VAL A 157 -2.03 -3.98 6.20
C VAL A 157 -3.03 -4.37 7.26
N PHE A 158 -3.57 -5.57 7.16
CA PHE A 158 -4.55 -6.12 8.10
C PHE A 158 -4.34 -7.64 8.26
N PRO A 159 -4.92 -8.28 9.31
CA PRO A 159 -4.82 -9.72 9.48
C PRO A 159 -5.26 -10.46 8.22
N ARG A 160 -4.55 -11.54 7.89
CA ARG A 160 -4.87 -12.37 6.73
C ARG A 160 -6.32 -12.85 6.81
N THR A 161 -7.15 -12.41 5.86
CA THR A 161 -8.60 -12.59 5.87
C THR A 161 -9.03 -13.32 4.60
N ALA A 162 -9.86 -14.35 4.74
CA ALA A 162 -10.43 -15.07 3.62
C ALA A 162 -11.67 -14.33 3.11
N VAL A 163 -11.67 -13.90 1.86
CA VAL A 163 -12.73 -13.11 1.24
C VAL A 163 -13.06 -13.61 -0.16
N LYS A 164 -14.32 -13.45 -0.56
CA LYS A 164 -14.75 -13.58 -1.97
C LYS A 164 -14.94 -12.22 -2.64
N GLU A 165 -15.21 -11.19 -1.84
CA GLU A 165 -15.31 -9.81 -2.28
C GLU A 165 -14.55 -8.90 -1.31
N LEU A 166 -13.99 -7.82 -1.83
CA LEU A 166 -13.38 -6.76 -1.04
C LEU A 166 -14.00 -5.44 -1.46
N HIS A 167 -14.41 -4.65 -0.49
CA HIS A 167 -15.01 -3.33 -0.72
C HIS A 167 -14.03 -2.25 -0.27
N ILE A 168 -13.69 -1.35 -1.19
CA ILE A 168 -12.83 -0.21 -0.92
C ILE A 168 -13.70 1.04 -1.11
N HIS A 169 -14.06 1.66 0.01
CA HIS A 169 -14.89 2.85 0.03
C HIS A 169 -14.00 4.07 0.26
N ILE A 170 -13.87 4.94 -0.75
CA ILE A 170 -13.26 6.25 -0.56
C ILE A 170 -14.35 7.15 0.03
N THR A 171 -14.17 7.54 1.29
CA THR A 171 -15.18 8.29 2.04
C THR A 171 -15.18 9.78 1.69
N ASP A 172 -14.00 10.34 1.39
CA ASP A 172 -13.86 11.74 1.00
C ASP A 172 -12.57 12.02 0.23
N ALA A 173 -12.60 13.03 -0.62
CA ALA A 173 -11.48 13.53 -1.39
C ALA A 173 -11.64 15.02 -1.71
N ARG A 174 -10.51 15.72 -1.88
CA ARG A 174 -10.48 17.07 -2.45
C ARG A 174 -10.79 17.02 -3.93
N VAL A 175 -11.76 17.81 -4.39
CA VAL A 175 -12.25 17.85 -5.79
C VAL A 175 -12.94 16.55 -6.19
N CYS A 176 -12.20 15.45 -6.26
CA CYS A 176 -12.65 14.10 -6.57
C CYS A 176 -11.53 13.08 -6.24
N PRO A 177 -11.82 11.79 -5.99
CA PRO A 177 -10.80 10.75 -5.91
C PRO A 177 -10.09 10.55 -7.25
N THR A 178 -8.81 10.18 -7.16
CA THR A 178 -8.04 9.65 -8.30
C THR A 178 -7.23 8.44 -7.84
N LEU A 179 -7.15 7.41 -8.66
CA LEU A 179 -6.30 6.25 -8.39
C LEU A 179 -5.51 5.88 -9.64
N ALA A 180 -4.18 5.94 -9.54
CA ALA A 180 -3.25 5.47 -10.55
C ALA A 180 -2.99 3.96 -10.44
N PHE A 181 -3.14 3.39 -9.24
CA PHE A 181 -2.93 1.96 -9.03
C PHE A 181 -3.73 1.41 -7.85
N LEU A 182 -4.21 0.19 -8.01
CA LEU A 182 -4.72 -0.66 -6.95
C LEU A 182 -4.08 -2.05 -7.05
N GLY A 183 -3.55 -2.55 -5.94
CA GLY A 183 -3.02 -3.91 -5.84
C GLY A 183 -3.55 -4.63 -4.61
N ILE A 184 -3.88 -5.92 -4.74
CA ILE A 184 -4.44 -6.75 -3.68
C ILE A 184 -3.54 -7.98 -3.48
N TYR A 185 -3.08 -8.23 -2.25
CA TYR A 185 -2.08 -9.26 -1.93
C TYR A 185 -2.38 -10.02 -0.63
#